data_AF-A0A8R2D3Z4-F1
#
_entry.id   AF-A0A8R2D3Z4-F1
#
_cell.length_a   1.000
_cell.length_b   1.000
_cell.length_c   1.000
_cell.angle_alpha   90.00
_cell.angle_beta   90.00
_cell.angle_gamma   90.00
#
_symmetry.space_group_name_H-M   'P 1'
#
loop_
_entity.id
_entity.type
_entity.pdbx_description
1 polymer ?
#
loop_
_entity_poly.entity_id
_entity_poly.type
_entity_poly.pdbx_seq_one_letter_code
_entity_poly.pdbx_strand_id
1 'polypeptide(L)'
;MSQDDESKCNTAYQYFKCAKPLDFSYRNLVSLEELNGNEEPLPLRVRGAPKKSLKSNRYKTGSFWLNKNNLKNVNGLRNLADRLFEMADYLSWLDLSDNNLTSISDVRIPAFSKFVNVVLAQEQHSRLCGLVQTTETG
;
A
#
# COMPACT_ATOMS: atom_id res chain seq x y z
N MET A 1 12.97 -13.24 -19.91
CA MET A 1 11.50 -13.15 -19.95
C MET A 1 11.06 -13.21 -21.40
N SER A 2 10.02 -13.96 -21.76
CA SER A 2 9.47 -13.90 -23.13
C SER A 2 8.61 -12.65 -23.31
N GLN A 3 8.45 -12.16 -24.55
CA GLN A 3 7.58 -11.00 -24.85
C GLN A 3 6.12 -11.22 -24.39
N ASP A 4 5.66 -12.48 -24.40
CA ASP A 4 4.32 -12.85 -23.95
C ASP A 4 4.16 -12.75 -22.42
N ASP A 5 5.22 -13.08 -21.66
CA ASP A 5 5.22 -12.95 -20.20
C ASP A 5 5.23 -11.48 -19.77
N GLU A 6 5.97 -10.64 -20.48
CA GLU A 6 6.04 -9.20 -20.23
C GLU A 6 4.71 -8.50 -20.53
N SER A 7 4.04 -8.86 -21.63
CA SER A 7 2.71 -8.34 -21.99
C SER A 7 1.63 -8.72 -20.97
N LYS A 8 1.63 -9.98 -20.51
CA LYS A 8 0.74 -10.44 -19.42
C LYS A 8 1.04 -9.72 -18.11
N CYS A 9 2.32 -9.54 -17.78
CA CYS A 9 2.78 -8.80 -16.60
C CYS A 9 2.28 -7.35 -16.62
N ASN A 10 2.36 -6.66 -17.76
CA ASN A 10 1.84 -5.31 -17.94
C ASN A 10 0.31 -5.26 -17.76
N THR A 11 -0.42 -6.17 -18.40
CA THR A 11 -1.89 -6.25 -18.28
C THR A 11 -2.32 -6.51 -16.83
N ALA A 12 -1.62 -7.40 -16.13
CA ALA A 12 -1.83 -7.62 -14.70
C ALA A 12 -1.51 -6.36 -13.89
N TYR A 13 -0.36 -5.71 -14.10
CA TYR A 13 0.00 -4.49 -13.38
C TYR A 13 -1.05 -3.38 -13.54
N GLN A 14 -1.55 -3.15 -14.75
CA GLN A 14 -2.62 -2.18 -15.00
C GLN A 14 -3.91 -2.53 -14.25
N TYR A 15 -4.30 -3.82 -14.21
CA TYR A 15 -5.45 -4.24 -13.41
C TYR A 15 -5.27 -3.90 -11.92
N PHE A 16 -4.11 -4.23 -11.34
CA PHE A 16 -3.85 -4.00 -9.91
C PHE A 16 -3.84 -2.50 -9.60
N LYS A 17 -3.20 -1.69 -10.45
CA LYS A 17 -3.16 -0.22 -10.33
C LYS A 17 -4.55 0.43 -10.31
N CYS A 18 -5.48 -0.08 -11.11
CA CYS A 18 -6.84 0.46 -11.23
C CYS A 18 -7.86 -0.23 -10.30
N ALA A 19 -7.46 -1.27 -9.57
CA ALA A 19 -8.33 -1.94 -8.61
C ALA A 19 -8.66 -1.02 -7.42
N LYS A 20 -9.76 -1.33 -6.73
CA LYS A 20 -10.14 -0.63 -5.50
C LYS A 20 -8.99 -0.71 -4.48
N PRO A 21 -8.73 0.35 -3.71
CA PRO A 21 -7.70 0.32 -2.70
C PRO A 21 -8.06 -0.61 -1.55
N LEU A 22 -7.05 -1.20 -0.94
CA LEU A 22 -7.18 -1.90 0.33
C LEU A 22 -7.26 -0.85 1.45
N ASP A 23 -8.47 -0.58 1.92
CA ASP A 23 -8.75 0.54 2.81
C ASP A 23 -8.74 0.13 4.28
N PHE A 24 -7.73 0.57 5.02
CA PHE A 24 -7.61 0.45 6.48
C PHE A 24 -7.50 1.83 7.14
N SER A 25 -8.04 2.87 6.50
CA SER A 25 -8.08 4.23 7.05
C SER A 25 -9.05 4.36 8.22
N TYR A 26 -8.92 5.41 9.04
CA TYR A 26 -9.86 5.73 10.14
C TYR A 26 -10.07 4.61 11.18
N ARG A 27 -9.05 3.81 11.45
CA ARG A 27 -9.12 2.69 12.41
C ARG A 27 -8.49 2.98 13.75
N ASN A 28 -7.86 4.14 13.90
CA ASN A 28 -7.05 4.51 15.07
C ASN A 28 -5.84 3.58 15.28
N LEU A 29 -5.34 2.91 14.24
CA LEU A 29 -4.18 2.00 14.32
C LEU A 29 -2.98 2.73 14.92
N VAL A 30 -2.33 2.14 15.91
CA VAL A 30 -1.07 2.65 16.48
C VAL A 30 0.14 1.90 15.93
N SER A 31 -0.07 0.71 15.37
CA SER A 31 0.93 -0.17 14.77
C SER A 31 0.37 -0.96 13.58
N LEU A 32 1.25 -1.38 12.67
CA LEU A 32 0.88 -2.27 11.56
C LEU A 32 0.58 -3.72 12.02
N GLU A 33 1.01 -4.09 13.22
CA GLU A 33 0.81 -5.43 13.79
C GLU A 33 -0.66 -5.73 14.09
N GLU A 34 -1.47 -4.70 14.33
CA GLU A 34 -2.91 -4.81 14.52
C GLU A 34 -3.59 -5.43 13.27
N LEU A 35 -3.01 -5.22 12.08
CA LEU A 35 -3.47 -5.83 10.83
C LEU A 35 -2.98 -7.27 10.61
N ASN A 36 -2.37 -7.91 11.62
CA ASN A 36 -1.97 -9.32 11.57
C ASN A 36 -3.13 -10.31 11.73
N GLY A 37 -4.31 -9.85 12.15
CA GLY A 37 -5.52 -10.67 12.27
C GLY A 37 -6.33 -10.82 10.98
N ASN A 38 -7.54 -11.35 11.12
CA ASN A 38 -8.54 -11.47 10.05
C ASN A 38 -9.33 -10.16 9.83
N GLU A 39 -8.68 -9.00 10.02
CA GLU A 39 -9.37 -7.72 9.85
C GLU A 39 -9.75 -7.51 8.38
N GLU A 40 -11.04 -7.24 8.15
CA GLU A 40 -11.52 -6.90 6.82
C GLU A 40 -11.33 -5.41 6.55
N PRO A 41 -10.95 -4.99 5.34
CA PRO A 41 -10.83 -3.58 4.96
C PRO A 41 -12.19 -2.88 4.96
N LEU A 42 -12.18 -1.56 5.14
CA LEU A 42 -13.38 -0.72 5.11
C LEU A 42 -14.01 -0.71 3.70
N PRO A 43 -15.28 -1.12 3.55
CA PRO A 43 -15.92 -1.17 2.25
C PRO A 43 -16.54 0.18 1.82
N LEU A 44 -16.87 1.07 2.76
CA LEU A 44 -17.84 2.14 2.48
C LEU A 44 -17.30 3.27 1.61
N ARG A 45 -16.02 3.65 1.78
CA ARG A 45 -15.46 4.85 1.13
C ARG A 45 -15.22 4.63 -0.37
N VAL A 46 -14.95 3.39 -0.77
CA VAL A 46 -14.59 3.01 -2.15
C VAL A 46 -15.60 2.05 -2.78
N ARG A 47 -16.82 2.00 -2.23
CA ARG A 47 -17.92 1.14 -2.70
C ARG A 47 -17.55 -0.35 -2.74
N GLY A 48 -16.82 -0.82 -1.74
CA GLY A 48 -16.45 -2.22 -1.50
C GLY A 48 -14.94 -2.45 -1.40
N ALA A 49 -14.54 -3.65 -1.02
CA ALA A 49 -13.14 -4.05 -0.98
C ALA A 49 -12.63 -4.54 -2.35
N PRO A 50 -11.31 -4.52 -2.60
CA PRO A 50 -10.72 -5.21 -3.74
C PRO A 50 -10.99 -6.71 -3.72
N LYS A 51 -11.03 -7.33 -4.90
CA LYS A 51 -11.28 -8.77 -5.03
C LYS A 51 -10.15 -9.58 -4.41
N LYS A 52 -10.48 -10.69 -3.74
CA LYS A 52 -9.50 -11.68 -3.31
C LYS A 52 -9.22 -12.72 -4.40
N SER A 53 -8.01 -13.25 -4.41
CA SER A 53 -7.64 -14.43 -5.19
C SER A 53 -8.24 -15.68 -4.56
N LEU A 54 -8.89 -16.53 -5.37
CA LEU A 54 -9.46 -17.80 -4.89
C LEU A 54 -8.38 -18.78 -4.41
N LYS A 55 -7.14 -18.64 -4.89
CA LYS A 55 -6.05 -19.57 -4.55
C LYS A 55 -5.30 -19.17 -3.27
N SER A 56 -4.96 -17.89 -3.14
CA SER A 56 -4.14 -17.39 -2.02
C SER A 56 -4.95 -16.69 -0.93
N ASN A 57 -6.23 -16.39 -1.18
CA ASN A 57 -7.07 -15.54 -0.34
C ASN A 57 -6.52 -14.12 -0.11
N ARG A 58 -5.58 -13.66 -0.95
CA ARG A 58 -4.97 -12.32 -0.89
C ARG A 58 -5.66 -11.33 -1.83
N TYR A 59 -5.57 -10.05 -1.52
CA TYR A 59 -6.21 -8.97 -2.27
C TYR A 59 -5.48 -8.67 -3.58
N LYS A 60 -6.25 -8.53 -4.67
CA LYS A 60 -5.76 -8.13 -5.99
C LYS A 60 -5.91 -6.63 -6.16
N THR A 61 -4.95 -5.87 -5.65
CA THR A 61 -4.91 -4.41 -5.74
C THR A 61 -3.48 -3.89 -5.66
N GLY A 62 -3.22 -2.73 -6.26
CA GLY A 62 -1.95 -2.01 -6.18
C GLY A 62 -2.03 -0.79 -5.27
N SER A 63 -3.09 -0.64 -4.46
CA SER A 63 -3.30 0.55 -3.64
C SER A 63 -3.58 0.16 -2.19
N PHE A 64 -2.85 0.78 -1.24
CA PHE A 64 -3.00 0.55 0.21
C PHE A 64 -3.26 1.88 0.91
N TRP A 65 -4.40 1.99 1.58
CA TRP A 65 -4.75 3.18 2.35
C TRP A 65 -4.67 2.90 3.85
N LEU A 66 -3.79 3.64 4.50
CA LEU A 66 -3.52 3.60 5.94
C LEU A 66 -3.68 4.99 6.56
N ASN A 67 -4.27 5.94 5.83
CA ASN A 67 -4.44 7.32 6.25
C ASN A 67 -5.38 7.46 7.45
N LYS A 68 -5.31 8.58 8.17
CA LYS A 68 -6.19 8.89 9.32
C LYS A 68 -6.09 7.81 10.41
N ASN A 69 -4.86 7.42 10.73
CA ASN A 69 -4.52 6.51 11.81
C ASN A 69 -3.50 7.19 12.75
N ASN A 70 -2.99 6.48 13.75
CA ASN A 70 -2.04 7.02 14.74
C ASN A 70 -0.63 6.41 14.58
N LEU A 71 -0.29 5.91 13.38
CA LEU A 71 0.97 5.21 13.12
C LEU A 71 2.15 6.17 13.33
N LYS A 72 3.16 5.73 14.10
CA LYS A 72 4.40 6.50 14.33
C LYS A 72 5.54 6.11 13.41
N ASN A 73 5.47 4.91 12.85
CA ASN A 73 6.37 4.33 11.85
C ASN A 73 5.59 3.29 11.03
N VAL A 74 6.18 2.79 9.94
CA VAL A 74 5.61 1.72 9.10
C VAL A 74 6.51 0.49 9.06
N ASN A 75 7.17 0.18 10.18
CA ASN A 75 8.01 -1.01 10.29
C ASN A 75 7.19 -2.27 10.01
N GLY A 76 7.77 -3.19 9.23
CA GLY A 76 7.08 -4.43 8.83
C GLY A 76 6.08 -4.27 7.68
N LEU A 77 5.94 -3.08 7.07
CA LEU A 77 5.03 -2.85 5.94
C LEU A 77 5.22 -3.84 4.79
N ARG A 78 6.47 -4.22 4.46
CA ARG A 78 6.73 -5.21 3.42
C ARG A 78 6.14 -6.58 3.77
N ASN A 79 6.39 -7.07 4.98
CA ASN A 79 5.88 -8.35 5.45
C ASN A 79 4.34 -8.36 5.47
N LEU A 80 3.74 -7.25 5.91
CA LEU A 80 2.30 -7.03 5.85
C LEU A 80 1.78 -7.08 4.40
N ALA A 81 2.47 -6.42 3.48
CA ALA A 81 2.10 -6.41 2.06
C ALA A 81 2.20 -7.81 1.43
N ASP A 82 3.27 -8.57 1.68
CA ASP A 82 3.45 -9.93 1.16
C ASP A 82 2.35 -10.90 1.64
N ARG A 83 1.81 -10.64 2.84
CA ARG A 83 0.68 -11.39 3.39
C ARG A 83 -0.66 -10.96 2.78
N LEU A 84 -0.91 -9.66 2.64
CA LEU A 84 -2.22 -9.15 2.23
C LEU A 84 -2.42 -9.11 0.71
N PHE A 85 -1.37 -8.88 -0.06
CA PHE A 85 -1.45 -8.59 -1.50
C PHE A 85 -1.08 -9.81 -2.32
N GLU A 86 -1.84 -10.07 -3.39
CA GLU A 86 -1.51 -11.15 -4.32
C GLU A 86 -0.18 -10.90 -5.03
N MET A 87 0.10 -9.63 -5.35
CA MET A 87 1.35 -9.16 -5.96
C MET A 87 1.82 -7.90 -5.21
N ALA A 88 2.54 -8.08 -4.10
CA ALA A 88 3.01 -6.96 -3.27
C ALA A 88 3.90 -5.98 -4.05
N ASP A 89 4.70 -6.47 -5.00
CA ASP A 89 5.54 -5.68 -5.90
C ASP A 89 4.75 -4.75 -6.84
N TYR A 90 3.44 -4.95 -6.96
CA TYR A 90 2.55 -4.10 -7.76
C TYR A 90 1.90 -3.00 -6.94
N LEU A 91 2.27 -2.87 -5.66
CA LEU A 91 1.90 -1.71 -4.87
C LEU A 91 2.43 -0.46 -5.59
N SER A 92 1.51 0.43 -5.96
CA SER A 92 1.75 1.63 -6.76
C SER A 92 1.16 2.88 -6.13
N TRP A 93 0.36 2.71 -5.08
CA TRP A 93 -0.18 3.78 -4.24
C TRP A 93 -0.16 3.36 -2.77
N LEU A 94 0.45 4.19 -1.93
CA LEU A 94 0.42 4.05 -0.49
C LEU A 94 0.01 5.38 0.13
N ASP A 95 -1.16 5.42 0.77
CA ASP A 95 -1.64 6.62 1.46
C ASP A 95 -1.38 6.49 2.97
N LEU A 96 -0.45 7.31 3.47
CA LEU A 96 -0.09 7.40 4.88
C LEU A 96 -0.48 8.76 5.48
N SER A 97 -1.30 9.54 4.76
CA SER A 97 -1.69 10.88 5.22
C SER A 97 -2.39 10.86 6.57
N ASP A 98 -2.21 11.92 7.34
CA ASP A 98 -2.78 12.09 8.67
C ASP A 98 -2.50 10.91 9.61
N ASN A 99 -1.20 10.58 9.71
CA ASN A 99 -0.61 9.72 10.72
C ASN A 99 0.44 10.51 11.53
N ASN A 100 0.92 9.92 12.62
CA ASN A 100 1.91 10.51 13.52
C ASN A 100 3.36 10.13 13.15
N LEU A 101 3.66 10.00 11.85
CA LEU A 101 4.98 9.60 11.37
C LEU A 101 6.03 10.64 11.79
N THR A 102 7.09 10.18 12.44
CA THR A 102 8.11 11.08 13.01
C THR A 102 9.30 11.31 12.08
N SER A 103 9.49 10.45 11.06
CA SER A 103 10.57 10.59 10.07
C SER A 103 10.19 10.03 8.71
N ILE A 104 10.67 10.68 7.64
CA ILE A 104 10.55 10.18 6.25
C ILE A 104 11.40 8.91 6.05
N SER A 105 12.48 8.73 6.84
CA SER A 105 13.31 7.51 6.77
C SER A 105 12.49 6.25 7.00
N ASP A 106 11.43 6.34 7.80
CA ASP A 106 10.53 5.22 8.10
C ASP A 106 9.74 4.79 6.87
N VAL A 107 9.63 5.67 5.86
CA VAL A 107 8.92 5.48 4.59
C VAL A 107 9.87 5.14 3.45
N ARG A 108 11.19 5.06 3.68
CA ARG A 108 12.09 4.53 2.66
C ARG A 108 11.77 3.05 2.52
N ILE A 109 11.02 2.68 1.48
CA ILE A 109 10.64 1.29 1.22
C ILE A 109 11.56 0.73 0.12
N PRO A 110 12.74 0.20 0.46
CA PRO A 110 13.64 -0.44 -0.51
C PRO A 110 13.06 -1.74 -1.11
N ALA A 111 11.87 -2.17 -0.67
CA ALA A 111 11.34 -3.49 -0.96
C ALA A 111 10.36 -3.56 -2.14
N PHE A 112 9.87 -2.44 -2.71
CA PHE A 112 8.93 -2.49 -3.83
C PHE A 112 9.65 -2.20 -5.14
N SER A 113 9.63 -3.18 -6.05
CA SER A 113 10.38 -3.16 -7.31
C SER A 113 9.76 -2.30 -8.41
N LYS A 114 8.57 -1.72 -8.19
CA LYS A 114 7.88 -0.85 -9.16
C LYS A 114 7.44 0.45 -8.49
N PHE A 115 7.29 1.50 -9.30
CA PHE A 115 6.88 2.85 -8.89
C PHE A 115 5.75 2.86 -7.85
N VAL A 116 6.09 3.18 -6.60
CA VAL A 116 5.11 3.45 -5.54
C VAL A 116 4.91 4.95 -5.43
N ASN A 117 3.71 5.45 -5.70
CA ASN A 117 3.34 6.80 -5.30
C ASN A 117 2.98 6.75 -3.82
N VAL A 118 3.86 7.28 -2.97
CA VAL A 118 3.55 7.48 -1.56
C VAL A 118 2.95 8.86 -1.38
N VAL A 119 1.73 8.93 -0.85
CA VAL A 119 1.11 10.18 -0.42
C VAL A 119 1.38 10.34 1.07
N LEU A 120 2.28 11.25 1.39
CA LEU A 120 2.48 11.78 2.74
C LEU A 120 1.79 13.15 2.79
N ALA A 121 0.82 13.31 3.68
CA ALA A 121 0.31 14.62 4.06
C ALA A 121 0.18 14.64 5.58
N GLN A 122 0.91 15.51 6.26
CA GLN A 122 0.60 15.89 7.64
C GLN A 122 -0.03 17.29 7.62
N GLU A 123 -1.27 17.38 8.10
CA GLU A 123 -1.81 18.63 8.64
C GLU A 123 -1.61 18.60 10.15
N GLN A 124 -0.50 19.13 10.64
CA GLN A 124 -0.44 19.95 11.85
C GLN A 124 0.88 20.72 11.79
N HIS A 125 0.82 21.95 11.25
CA HIS A 125 1.90 22.93 11.25
C HIS A 125 3.26 22.48 10.66
N SER A 126 3.49 22.84 9.39
CA SER A 126 4.80 22.85 8.70
C SER A 126 5.17 21.57 7.93
N ARG A 127 4.75 21.56 6.66
CA ARG A 127 5.41 20.98 5.49
C ARG A 127 5.96 19.54 5.61
N LEU A 128 5.31 18.63 4.90
CA LEU A 128 5.96 17.66 3.98
C LEU A 128 4.90 16.99 3.09
N CYS A 129 4.72 17.53 1.88
CA CYS A 129 4.17 16.76 0.75
C CYS A 129 5.38 16.21 -0.01
N GLY A 130 5.67 14.92 0.16
CA GLY A 130 6.76 14.24 -0.54
C GLY A 130 6.21 13.12 -1.41
N LEU A 131 6.37 13.23 -2.73
CA LEU A 131 6.27 12.08 -3.62
C LEU A 131 7.59 11.30 -3.48
N VAL A 132 7.57 10.18 -2.76
CA VAL A 132 8.74 9.29 -2.72
C VAL A 132 8.68 8.37 -3.92
N GLN A 133 9.47 8.67 -4.96
CA GLN A 133 9.67 7.75 -6.09
C GLN A 133 10.82 6.79 -5.72
N THR A 134 10.53 5.49 -5.64
CA THR A 134 11.58 4.47 -5.57
C THR A 134 12.10 4.23 -7.00
N THR A 135 13.33 4.62 -7.28
CA THR A 135 14.01 4.29 -8.53
C THR A 135 14.56 2.87 -8.46
N GLU A 136 14.34 2.09 -9.53
CA GLU A 136 14.97 0.78 -9.72
C GLU A 136 16.50 0.91 -9.60
N THR A 137 17.12 0.18 -8.67
CA THR A 137 18.55 -0.12 -8.75
C THR A 137 18.70 -1.40 -9.55
N GLY A 138 19.31 -1.28 -10.73
CA GLY A 138 19.50 -2.35 -11.71
C GLY A 138 20.41 -3.48 -11.25
#